data_AF-A0A2M7AP05-F1
#
_entry.id   AF-A0A2M7AP05-F1
#
_cell.length_a   1.000
_cell.length_b   1.000
_cell.length_c   1.000
_cell.angle_alpha   90.00
_cell.angle_beta   90.00
_cell.angle_gamma   90.00
#
_symmetry.space_group_name_H-M   'P 1'
#
loop_
_entity.id
_entity.type
_entity.pdbx_description
1 polymer ?
#
loop_
_entity_poly.entity_id
_entity_poly.type
_entity_poly.pdbx_seq_one_letter_code
_entity_poly.pdbx_strand_id
1 'polypeptide(L)'
;MKSWSYGINSIYKKASIYLEEASWWMFAVGRIVEFLCDLIPPISLPKIKMRLKDREDIEFNGGSEWTTLRDWYGDLRQIFHCFVHMPAFDFCQKRIKLKSMEIDYNSAKKMFYKEDKEFWDKEIEILDL
;
A
#
# COMPACT_ATOMS: atom_id res chain seq x y z
N MET A 1 -8.63 8.54 -17.64
CA MET A 1 -9.11 7.26 -17.07
C MET A 1 -9.54 7.55 -15.64
N LYS A 2 -10.59 6.87 -15.17
CA LYS A 2 -11.09 7.01 -13.81
C LYS A 2 -11.10 5.62 -13.19
N SER A 3 -10.51 5.50 -12.01
CA SER A 3 -10.61 4.31 -11.16
C SER A 3 -11.33 4.73 -9.88
N TRP A 4 -12.17 3.87 -9.34
CA TRP A 4 -12.79 4.13 -8.05
C TRP A 4 -12.61 2.93 -7.15
N SER A 5 -12.49 3.20 -5.86
CA SER A 5 -12.53 2.21 -4.79
C SER A 5 -13.39 2.76 -3.66
N TYR A 6 -13.77 1.89 -2.73
CA TYR A 6 -14.39 2.31 -1.49
C TYR A 6 -13.66 1.65 -0.32
N GLY A 7 -13.63 2.36 0.80
CA GLY A 7 -13.12 1.86 2.06
C GLY A 7 -14.20 2.00 3.12
N ILE A 8 -14.26 1.03 4.04
CA ILE A 8 -15.17 1.08 5.18
C ILE A 8 -14.36 1.06 6.47
N ASN A 9 -14.92 1.68 7.50
CA ASN A 9 -14.46 1.59 8.86
C ASN A 9 -15.66 1.17 9.73
N SER A 10 -15.72 -0.13 10.03
CA SER A 10 -16.81 -0.75 10.77
C SER A 10 -16.89 -0.28 12.23
N ILE A 11 -15.75 0.04 12.86
CA ILE A 11 -15.67 0.55 14.24
C ILE A 11 -16.35 1.91 14.36
N TYR A 12 -16.02 2.85 13.47
CA TYR A 12 -16.60 4.21 13.49
C TYR A 12 -17.87 4.34 12.64
N LYS A 13 -18.35 3.24 12.03
CA LYS A 13 -19.50 3.21 11.12
C LYS A 13 -19.40 4.27 10.01
N LYS A 14 -18.20 4.45 9.47
CA LYS A 14 -17.91 5.37 8.36
C LYS A 14 -17.52 4.59 7.11
N ALA A 15 -17.73 5.20 5.96
CA ALA A 15 -17.23 4.69 4.70
C ALA A 15 -16.81 5.85 3.80
N SER A 16 -15.95 5.57 2.83
CA SER A 16 -15.44 6.58 1.90
C SER A 16 -15.34 5.98 0.51
N ILE A 17 -15.77 6.74 -0.49
CA ILE A 17 -15.50 6.44 -1.89
C ILE A 17 -14.28 7.27 -2.31
N TYR A 18 -13.33 6.62 -2.96
CA TYR A 18 -12.13 7.22 -3.50
C TYR A 18 -12.21 7.14 -5.02
N LEU A 19 -12.14 8.30 -5.69
CA LEU A 19 -12.09 8.40 -7.14
C LEU A 19 -10.72 8.94 -7.54
N GLU A 20 -9.98 8.13 -8.29
CA GLU A 20 -8.69 8.46 -8.85
C GLU A 20 -8.83 8.82 -10.34
N GLU A 21 -8.33 9.98 -10.73
CA GLU A 21 -8.39 10.46 -12.11
C GLU A 21 -6.99 10.82 -12.64
N ALA A 22 -6.57 10.11 -13.68
CA ALA A 22 -5.31 10.38 -14.39
C ALA A 22 -5.35 9.84 -15.83
N SER A 23 -4.28 10.13 -16.58
CA SER A 23 -4.02 9.46 -17.87
C SER A 23 -3.83 7.96 -17.66
N TRP A 24 -4.36 7.13 -18.56
CA TRP A 24 -4.31 5.66 -18.43
C TRP A 24 -2.89 5.14 -18.26
N TRP A 25 -1.92 5.75 -18.94
CA TRP A 25 -0.52 5.35 -18.87
C TRP A 25 0.08 5.55 -17.48
N MET A 26 -0.46 6.47 -16.66
CA MET A 26 0.02 6.70 -15.30
C MET A 26 -0.26 5.48 -14.42
N PHE A 27 -1.48 4.92 -14.54
CA PHE A 27 -1.85 3.67 -13.85
C PHE A 27 -1.04 2.48 -14.40
N ALA A 28 -0.82 2.44 -15.71
CA ALA A 28 -0.04 1.37 -16.33
C ALA A 28 1.43 1.38 -15.88
N VAL A 29 2.08 2.54 -15.82
CA VAL A 29 3.50 2.66 -15.42
C VAL A 29 3.70 2.14 -14.00
N GLY A 30 2.89 2.59 -13.03
CA GLY A 30 2.99 2.13 -11.64
C GLY A 30 2.87 0.61 -11.54
N ARG A 31 1.86 0.04 -12.20
CA ARG A 31 1.61 -1.42 -12.22
C ARG A 31 2.70 -2.21 -12.93
N ILE A 32 3.22 -1.72 -14.05
CA ILE A 32 4.30 -2.38 -14.79
C ILE A 32 5.57 -2.40 -13.93
N VAL A 33 5.92 -1.30 -13.27
CA VAL A 33 7.11 -1.24 -12.41
C VAL A 33 6.94 -2.16 -11.20
N GLU A 34 5.78 -2.16 -10.55
CA GLU A 34 5.44 -3.10 -9.47
C GLU A 34 5.66 -4.55 -9.92
N PHE A 35 5.03 -4.92 -11.04
CA PHE A 35 5.11 -6.27 -11.60
C PHE A 35 6.54 -6.67 -11.96
N LEU A 36 7.32 -5.77 -12.57
CA LEU A 36 8.72 -6.03 -12.90
C LEU A 36 9.57 -6.25 -11.64
N CYS A 37 9.28 -5.53 -10.54
CA CYS A 37 9.95 -5.77 -9.26
C CYS A 37 9.54 -7.12 -8.65
N ASP A 38 8.26 -7.52 -8.79
CA ASP A 38 7.78 -8.81 -8.31
C ASP A 38 8.41 -10.02 -9.01
N LEU A 39 8.83 -9.84 -10.27
CA LEU A 39 9.54 -10.87 -11.05
C LEU A 39 10.99 -11.07 -10.62
N ILE A 40 11.55 -10.17 -9.80
CA ILE A 40 12.93 -10.28 -9.36
C ILE A 40 13.04 -11.42 -8.35
N PRO A 41 14.01 -12.33 -8.51
CA PRO A 41 14.17 -13.44 -7.59
C PRO A 41 14.49 -12.90 -6.18
N PRO A 42 13.84 -13.42 -5.12
CA PRO A 42 14.05 -12.99 -3.74
C PRO A 42 15.37 -13.54 -3.18
N ILE A 43 16.49 -13.13 -3.79
CA ILE A 43 17.83 -13.51 -3.37
C ILE A 43 18.16 -12.74 -2.10
N SER A 44 18.33 -13.44 -0.98
CA SER A 44 18.68 -12.81 0.29
C SER A 44 19.99 -12.03 0.17
N LEU A 45 19.98 -10.80 0.65
CA LEU A 45 21.16 -9.94 0.59
C LEU A 45 22.29 -10.49 1.46
N PRO A 46 23.55 -10.12 1.21
CA PRO A 46 24.65 -10.52 2.10
C PRO A 46 24.56 -9.79 3.45
N LYS A 47 25.06 -10.42 4.52
CA LYS A 47 25.13 -9.82 5.87
C LYS A 47 26.29 -8.81 5.99
N ILE A 48 26.37 -7.87 5.04
CA ILE A 48 27.36 -6.79 5.07
C ILE A 48 26.88 -5.77 6.09
N LYS A 49 27.73 -5.44 7.06
CA LYS A 49 27.44 -4.43 8.07
C LYS A 49 27.31 -3.06 7.42
N MET A 50 26.30 -2.31 7.86
CA MET A 50 26.14 -0.91 7.50
C MET A 50 25.75 -0.08 8.73
N ARG A 51 26.02 1.22 8.66
CA ARG A 51 25.71 2.16 9.73
C ARG A 51 24.54 3.05 9.32
N LEU A 52 23.51 3.07 10.16
CA LEU A 52 22.37 3.97 10.05
C LEU A 52 22.80 5.37 10.52
N LYS A 53 22.33 6.41 9.83
CA LYS A 53 22.67 7.80 10.13
C LYS A 53 21.48 8.59 10.68
N ASP A 54 20.29 8.25 10.22
CA ASP A 54 19.08 8.95 10.60
C ASP A 54 18.57 8.44 11.95
N ARG A 55 18.15 9.38 12.80
CA ARG A 55 17.72 9.08 14.17
C ARG A 55 16.49 8.17 14.19
N GLU A 56 15.55 8.41 13.28
CA GLU A 56 14.33 7.60 13.15
C GLU A 56 14.67 6.15 12.78
N ASP A 57 15.62 5.95 11.87
CA ASP A 57 16.11 4.62 11.50
C ASP A 57 16.76 3.90 12.68
N ILE A 58 17.54 4.61 13.49
CA ILE A 58 18.19 4.07 14.69
C ILE A 58 17.14 3.66 15.72
N GLU A 59 16.14 4.50 15.96
CA GLU A 59 15.02 4.20 16.87
C GLU A 59 14.21 2.99 16.38
N PHE A 60 13.93 2.90 15.08
CA PHE A 60 13.28 1.74 14.45
C PHE A 60 14.14 0.47 14.57
N ASN A 61 15.46 0.60 14.50
CA ASN A 61 16.42 -0.50 14.69
C ASN A 61 16.70 -0.84 16.17
N GLY A 62 15.77 -0.52 17.09
CA GLY A 62 15.91 -0.82 18.52
C GLY A 62 17.03 -0.04 19.22
N GLY A 63 17.40 1.14 18.68
CA GLY A 63 18.45 2.01 19.22
C GLY A 63 19.87 1.69 18.76
N SER A 64 20.06 0.70 17.87
CA SER A 64 21.38 0.35 17.33
C SER A 64 21.70 1.16 16.07
N GLU A 65 22.86 1.80 16.03
CA GLU A 65 23.39 2.44 14.80
C GLU A 65 23.86 1.44 13.75
N TRP A 66 24.06 0.17 14.13
CA TRP A 66 24.59 -0.86 13.25
C TRP A 66 23.52 -1.88 12.91
N THR A 67 23.47 -2.25 11.62
CA THR A 67 22.63 -3.31 11.09
C THR A 67 23.35 -4.02 9.93
N THR A 68 22.70 -4.98 9.27
CA THR A 68 23.20 -5.57 8.02
C THR A 68 22.26 -5.28 6.85
N LEU A 69 22.77 -5.29 5.62
CA LEU A 69 21.94 -5.11 4.42
C LEU A 69 20.75 -6.08 4.40
N ARG A 70 20.96 -7.33 4.80
CA ARG A 70 19.90 -8.33 4.90
C ARG A 70 18.88 -7.99 5.97
N ASP A 71 19.32 -7.60 7.17
CA ASP A 71 18.39 -7.37 8.27
C ASP A 71 17.56 -6.09 8.04
N TRP A 72 18.10 -5.15 7.28
CA TRP A 72 17.42 -3.88 6.98
C TRP A 72 16.56 -3.92 5.71
N TYR A 73 17.09 -4.46 4.61
CA TYR A 73 16.42 -4.46 3.30
C TYR A 73 15.92 -5.85 2.87
N GLY A 74 16.22 -6.91 3.63
CA GLY A 74 15.81 -8.29 3.34
C GLY A 74 16.50 -8.90 2.12
N ASP A 75 15.80 -8.88 1.00
CA ASP A 75 16.20 -9.54 -0.25
C ASP A 75 16.28 -8.55 -1.43
N LEU A 76 16.77 -9.05 -2.56
CA LEU A 76 16.93 -8.24 -3.75
C LEU A 76 15.60 -7.67 -4.26
N ARG A 77 14.50 -8.44 -4.17
CA ARG A 77 13.18 -7.97 -4.61
C ARG A 77 12.72 -6.79 -3.75
N GLN A 78 12.89 -6.88 -2.43
CA GLN A 78 12.56 -5.78 -1.52
C GLN A 78 13.38 -4.52 -1.83
N ILE A 79 14.68 -4.63 -2.12
CA ILE A 79 15.50 -3.49 -2.58
C ILE A 79 14.90 -2.84 -3.83
N PHE A 80 14.51 -3.62 -4.83
CA PHE A 80 13.92 -3.07 -6.04
C PHE A 80 12.58 -2.39 -5.76
N HIS A 81 11.77 -2.94 -4.85
CA HIS A 81 10.57 -2.22 -4.42
C HIS A 81 10.92 -0.89 -3.75
N CYS A 82 11.87 -0.88 -2.81
CA CYS A 82 12.27 0.35 -2.10
C CYS A 82 12.86 1.42 -3.03
N PHE A 83 13.72 1.05 -3.98
CA PHE A 83 14.51 2.02 -4.74
C PHE A 83 14.05 2.24 -6.19
N VAL A 84 13.15 1.39 -6.72
CA VAL A 84 12.62 1.52 -8.08
C VAL A 84 11.10 1.69 -8.05
N HIS A 85 10.40 0.75 -7.39
CA HIS A 85 8.93 0.80 -7.32
C HIS A 85 8.43 2.02 -6.55
N MET A 86 8.91 2.27 -5.33
CA MET A 86 8.43 3.38 -4.51
C MET A 86 8.64 4.74 -5.18
N PRO A 87 9.81 5.07 -5.78
CA PRO A 87 9.95 6.33 -6.51
C PRO A 87 9.01 6.44 -7.73
N ALA A 88 8.83 5.36 -8.49
CA ALA A 88 7.90 5.35 -9.62
C ALA A 88 6.44 5.50 -9.15
N PHE A 89 6.08 4.84 -8.05
CA PHE A 89 4.79 4.95 -7.40
C PHE A 89 4.53 6.38 -6.95
N ASP A 90 5.47 7.00 -6.23
CA ASP A 90 5.38 8.41 -5.79
C ASP A 90 5.23 9.37 -6.97
N PHE A 91 5.99 9.13 -8.06
CA PHE A 91 5.86 9.90 -9.28
C PHE A 91 4.45 9.80 -9.87
N CYS A 92 3.87 8.59 -9.89
CA CYS A 92 2.52 8.37 -10.40
C CYS A 92 1.47 9.01 -9.49
N GLN A 93 1.56 8.76 -8.17
CA GLN A 93 0.61 9.25 -7.16
C GLN A 93 0.50 10.77 -7.15
N LYS A 94 1.63 11.49 -7.24
CA LYS A 94 1.64 12.97 -7.32
C LYS A 94 0.87 13.53 -8.53
N ARG A 95 0.61 12.70 -9.55
CA ARG A 95 -0.09 13.10 -10.79
C ARG A 95 -1.51 12.54 -10.87
N ILE A 96 -1.89 11.67 -9.95
CA ILE A 96 -3.26 11.16 -9.85
C ILE A 96 -4.07 12.18 -9.04
N LYS A 97 -5.17 12.65 -9.62
CA LYS A 97 -6.12 13.51 -8.90
C LYS A 97 -7.03 12.61 -8.08
N LEU A 98 -6.88 12.67 -6.76
CA LEU A 98 -7.74 11.97 -5.81
C LEU A 98 -8.93 12.86 -5.42
N LYS A 99 -10.13 12.33 -5.52
CA LYS A 99 -11.34 12.89 -4.90
C LYS A 99 -11.88 11.86 -3.92
N SER A 100 -12.04 12.25 -2.66
CA SER A 100 -12.70 11.42 -1.66
C SER A 100 -14.07 11.98 -1.32
N MET A 101 -15.02 11.08 -1.05
CA MET A 101 -16.34 11.42 -0.54
C MET A 101 -16.65 10.48 0.61
N GLU A 102 -16.86 11.03 1.81
CA GLU A 102 -17.34 10.27 2.96
C GLU A 102 -18.83 9.93 2.75
N ILE A 103 -19.19 8.70 3.03
CA ILE A 103 -20.56 8.18 3.03
C ILE A 103 -20.82 7.40 4.32
N ASP A 104 -22.09 7.27 4.68
CA ASP A 104 -22.50 6.46 5.82
C ASP A 104 -22.27 4.95 5.55
N TYR A 105 -21.88 4.20 6.57
CA TYR A 105 -21.61 2.76 6.48
C TYR A 105 -22.81 1.95 5.97
N ASN A 106 -24.04 2.26 6.42
CA ASN A 106 -25.22 1.53 5.96
C ASN A 106 -25.53 1.86 4.49
N SER A 107 -25.21 3.08 4.06
CA SER A 107 -25.32 3.48 2.66
C SER A 107 -24.32 2.73 1.79
N ALA A 108 -23.05 2.62 2.23
CA ALA A 108 -22.03 1.81 1.57
C ALA A 108 -22.44 0.33 1.49
N LYS A 109 -22.94 -0.23 2.60
CA LYS A 109 -23.45 -1.61 2.63
C LYS A 109 -24.57 -1.79 1.61
N LYS A 110 -25.59 -0.93 1.59
CA LYS A 110 -26.67 -1.04 0.61
C LYS A 110 -26.18 -0.96 -0.84
N MET A 111 -25.17 -0.15 -1.11
CA MET A 111 -24.61 0.04 -2.44
C MET A 111 -23.76 -1.14 -2.91
N PHE A 112 -22.93 -1.72 -2.04
CA PHE A 112 -21.87 -2.67 -2.42
C PHE A 112 -22.07 -4.10 -1.87
N TYR A 113 -23.12 -4.36 -1.08
CA TYR A 113 -23.33 -5.69 -0.48
C TYR A 113 -23.48 -6.80 -1.52
N LYS A 114 -24.08 -6.50 -2.68
CA LYS A 114 -24.30 -7.53 -3.70
C LYS A 114 -23.00 -7.88 -4.41
N GLU A 115 -22.21 -6.88 -4.76
CA GLU A 115 -20.91 -7.08 -5.42
C GLU A 115 -19.91 -7.76 -4.46
N ASP A 116 -19.85 -7.33 -3.20
CA ASP A 116 -18.81 -7.73 -2.25
C ASP A 116 -19.38 -8.52 -1.06
N LYS A 117 -20.32 -9.43 -1.34
CA LYS A 117 -21.10 -10.12 -0.30
C LYS A 117 -20.23 -10.78 0.78
N GLU A 118 -19.23 -11.56 0.38
CA GLU A 118 -18.36 -12.29 1.32
C GLU A 118 -17.59 -11.36 2.26
N PHE A 119 -17.21 -10.18 1.78
CA PHE A 119 -16.56 -9.17 2.59
C PHE A 119 -17.52 -8.60 3.63
N TRP A 120 -18.73 -8.21 3.20
CA TRP A 120 -19.73 -7.64 4.09
C TRP A 120 -20.24 -8.63 5.13
N ASP A 121 -20.38 -9.92 4.77
CA ASP A 121 -20.80 -10.95 5.72
C ASP A 121 -19.78 -11.10 6.85
N LYS A 122 -18.47 -11.15 6.53
CA LYS A 122 -17.39 -11.17 7.53
C LYS A 122 -17.37 -9.93 8.42
N GLU A 123 -17.57 -8.75 7.83
CA GLU A 123 -17.59 -7.50 8.59
C GLU A 123 -18.75 -7.44 9.59
N ILE A 124 -19.91 -8.03 9.26
CA ILE A 124 -21.05 -8.13 10.18
C ILE A 124 -20.72 -9.10 11.33
N GLU A 125 -20.15 -10.27 11.03
CA GLU A 125 -19.76 -11.25 12.06
C GLU A 125 -18.78 -10.65 13.07
N ILE A 126 -17.82 -9.84 12.63
CA ILE A 126 -16.86 -9.15 13.51
C ILE A 126 -17.54 -8.13 14.43
N LEU A 127 -18.62 -7.50 13.96
CA LEU A 127 -19.34 -6.47 14.71
C LEU A 127 -20.34 -7.04 15.74
N ASP A 128 -20.71 -8.31 15.61
CA ASP A 128 -21.61 -9.04 16.51
C ASP A 128 -20.86 -9.76 17.65
N LEU A 129 -19.51 -9.72 17.65
CA LEU A 129 -18.61 -10.22 18.70
C LEU A 129 -18.23 -9.13 19.71
#